data_AF-A0A8H4UWS2-F1
#
_entry.id   AF-A0A8H4UWS2-F1
#
_cell.length_a   1.000
_cell.length_b   1.000
_cell.length_c   1.000
_cell.angle_alpha   90.00
_cell.angle_beta   90.00
_cell.angle_gamma   90.00
#
_symmetry.space_group_name_H-M   'P 1'
#
loop_
_entity.id
_entity.type
_entity.pdbx_description
1 polymer ?
#
loop_
_entity_poly.entity_id
_entity_poly.type
_entity_poly.pdbx_seq_one_letter_code
_entity_poly.pdbx_strand_id
1 'polypeptide(L)'
;MATTKLSRAKDAMSSWSSFKKAIQTDDSPDKEEASSAYYNADLLPTPPSQRTWTTMHFFAYYLTTTFSPSSYNLGSSLVSKGLQWWHGMIAAVIGSIFLSIVVVLNSRGAAKYHVGFPVYTRASSGIGGAKLFIFVRASVATIYFAVQSYYG
;
A
#
# COMPACT_ATOMS: atom_id res chain seq x y z
N MET A 1 27.60 12.94 -16.69
CA MET A 1 26.78 12.19 -15.71
C MET A 1 25.36 11.86 -16.19
N ALA A 2 24.80 12.54 -17.20
CA ALA A 2 23.45 12.25 -17.75
C ALA A 2 23.39 11.10 -18.78
N THR A 3 24.49 10.84 -19.50
CA THR A 3 24.60 9.79 -20.53
C THR A 3 24.51 8.36 -19.97
N THR A 4 24.90 8.15 -18.71
CA THR A 4 24.93 6.84 -18.06
C THR A 4 23.54 6.29 -17.70
N LYS A 5 22.55 7.17 -17.45
CA LYS A 5 21.18 6.74 -17.11
C LYS A 5 20.39 6.31 -18.35
N LEU A 6 20.60 6.99 -19.47
CA LEU A 6 19.96 6.68 -20.75
C LEU A 6 20.48 5.38 -21.37
N SER A 7 21.78 5.08 -21.25
CA SER A 7 22.30 3.78 -21.73
C SER A 7 21.78 2.63 -20.88
N ARG A 8 21.77 2.76 -19.55
CA ARG A 8 21.22 1.73 -18.63
C ARG A 8 19.75 1.42 -18.91
N ALA A 9 18.95 2.43 -19.23
CA ALA A 9 17.55 2.21 -19.59
C ALA A 9 17.39 1.43 -20.91
N LYS A 10 18.22 1.74 -21.90
CA LYS A 10 18.22 1.06 -23.21
C LYS A 10 18.72 -0.38 -23.10
N ASP A 11 19.73 -0.60 -22.28
CA ASP A 11 20.31 -1.93 -21.99
C ASP A 11 19.32 -2.80 -21.20
N ALA A 12 18.59 -2.21 -20.24
CA ALA A 12 17.52 -2.89 -19.50
C ALA A 12 16.34 -3.32 -20.39
N MET A 13 16.03 -2.57 -21.45
CA MET A 13 14.94 -2.88 -22.38
C MET A 13 15.34 -3.81 -23.55
N SER A 14 16.62 -4.16 -23.68
CA SER A 14 17.15 -4.90 -24.83
C SER A 14 16.82 -6.40 -24.85
N SER A 15 16.65 -7.02 -23.68
CA SER A 15 16.37 -8.46 -23.55
C SER A 15 15.64 -8.74 -22.25
N TRP A 16 14.77 -9.75 -22.24
CA TRP A 16 14.08 -10.20 -21.03
C TRP A 16 15.06 -10.63 -19.91
N SER A 17 16.24 -11.13 -20.25
CA SER A 17 17.30 -11.43 -19.28
C SER A 17 17.95 -10.16 -18.71
N SER A 18 18.23 -9.17 -19.57
CA SER A 18 18.78 -7.86 -19.17
C SER A 18 17.78 -7.06 -18.34
N PHE A 19 16.49 -7.12 -18.67
CA PHE A 19 15.41 -6.55 -17.88
C PHE A 19 15.35 -7.19 -16.51
N LYS A 20 15.35 -8.53 -16.44
CA LYS A 20 15.39 -9.27 -15.16
C LYS A 20 16.59 -8.89 -14.30
N LYS A 21 17.77 -8.71 -14.92
CA LYS A 21 18.98 -8.27 -14.24
C LYS A 21 18.91 -6.81 -13.78
N ALA A 22 18.24 -5.94 -14.53
CA ALA A 22 18.08 -4.53 -14.20
C ALA A 22 17.07 -4.28 -13.07
N ILE A 23 16.07 -5.15 -12.92
CA ILE A 23 15.08 -5.10 -11.82
C ILE A 23 15.51 -5.90 -10.59
N GLN A 24 16.59 -6.69 -10.68
CA GLN A 24 17.13 -7.44 -9.56
C GLN A 24 17.82 -6.45 -8.63
N THR A 25 17.30 -6.29 -7.41
CA THR A 25 17.94 -5.44 -6.38
C THR A 25 19.32 -6.00 -6.06
N ASP A 26 20.34 -5.13 -6.02
CA ASP A 26 21.68 -5.50 -5.57
C ASP A 26 21.62 -5.96 -4.11
N ASP A 27 21.87 -7.25 -3.91
CA ASP A 27 22.29 -7.96 -2.71
C ASP A 27 21.69 -7.52 -1.36
N SER A 28 20.65 -8.26 -0.92
CA SER A 28 20.41 -8.45 0.50
C SER A 28 21.61 -9.18 1.13
N PRO A 29 22.11 -8.78 2.32
CA PRO A 29 23.33 -9.31 2.94
C PRO A 29 23.27 -10.80 3.33
N ASP A 30 22.13 -11.47 3.15
CA ASP A 30 21.86 -12.81 3.68
C ASP A 30 21.88 -13.88 2.56
N LYS A 31 22.96 -13.94 1.77
CA LYS A 31 23.08 -14.89 0.65
C LYS A 31 23.36 -16.35 1.04
N GLU A 32 23.59 -16.66 2.32
CA GLU A 32 24.12 -17.97 2.70
C GLU A 32 23.09 -19.04 3.08
N GLU A 33 21.80 -18.72 3.31
CA GLU A 33 20.80 -19.76 3.59
C GLU A 33 19.49 -19.58 2.80
N ALA A 34 19.25 -20.53 1.91
CA ALA A 34 18.00 -20.85 1.21
C ALA A 34 17.47 -19.85 0.15
N SER A 35 18.03 -20.03 -1.05
CA SER A 35 17.40 -19.78 -2.36
C SER A 35 15.94 -20.29 -2.44
N SER A 36 14.99 -19.47 -2.03
CA SER A 36 13.56 -19.66 -2.28
C SER A 36 13.04 -18.41 -2.95
N ALA A 37 12.35 -18.55 -4.09
CA ALA A 37 11.71 -17.44 -4.80
C ALA A 37 10.68 -16.64 -3.94
N TYR A 38 10.46 -17.07 -2.69
CA TYR A 38 9.50 -16.52 -1.76
C TYR A 38 10.12 -15.85 -0.53
N TYR A 39 11.46 -15.85 -0.42
CA TYR A 39 12.21 -15.19 0.65
C TYR A 39 12.62 -13.78 0.22
N ASN A 40 12.34 -12.79 1.07
CA ASN A 40 12.81 -11.41 0.94
C ASN A 40 12.92 -10.80 2.34
N ALA A 41 13.98 -10.04 2.60
CA ALA A 41 14.20 -9.32 3.87
C ALA A 41 13.02 -8.38 4.20
N ASP A 42 12.42 -7.72 3.20
CA ASP A 42 11.26 -6.83 3.40
C ASP A 42 9.97 -7.57 3.80
N LEU A 43 9.92 -8.89 3.60
CA LEU A 43 8.78 -9.72 3.98
C LEU A 43 8.92 -10.28 5.40
N LEU A 44 10.07 -10.10 6.04
CA LEU A 44 10.27 -10.57 7.40
C LEU A 44 9.47 -9.71 8.39
N PRO A 45 9.06 -10.28 9.55
CA PRO A 45 8.41 -9.50 10.60
C PRO A 45 9.29 -8.34 11.06
N THR A 46 8.67 -7.18 11.28
CA THR A 46 9.41 -5.99 11.70
C THR A 46 10.03 -6.19 13.11
N PRO A 47 11.37 -6.04 13.26
CA PRO A 47 12.04 -6.23 14.54
C PRO A 47 11.60 -5.15 15.54
N PRO A 48 11.66 -5.43 16.86
CA PRO A 48 11.23 -4.47 17.89
C PRO A 48 11.87 -3.08 17.78
N SER A 49 13.15 -3.01 17.36
CA SER A 49 13.89 -1.76 17.18
C SER A 49 13.33 -0.83 16.09
N GLN A 50 12.59 -1.37 15.11
CA GLN A 50 12.01 -0.61 14.00
C GLN A 50 10.52 -0.27 14.23
N ARG A 51 9.96 -0.60 15.40
CA ARG A 51 8.55 -0.35 15.76
C ARG A 51 8.39 1.05 16.34
N THR A 52 8.58 2.07 15.51
CA THR A 52 8.58 3.48 15.94
C THR A 52 7.19 4.13 15.95
N TRP A 53 6.17 3.44 15.45
CA TRP A 53 4.81 3.97 15.37
C TRP A 53 4.14 4.03 16.73
N THR A 54 3.78 5.23 17.15
CA THR A 54 2.99 5.53 18.35
C THR A 54 1.56 5.88 17.95
N THR A 55 0.66 5.95 18.93
CA THR A 55 -0.74 6.37 18.72
C THR A 55 -0.85 7.74 18.06
N MET A 56 0.09 8.65 18.32
CA MET A 56 0.11 9.98 17.71
C MET A 56 0.42 9.92 16.21
N HIS A 57 1.37 9.06 15.79
CA HIS A 57 1.65 8.85 14.38
C HIS A 57 0.44 8.25 13.65
N PHE A 58 -0.26 7.32 14.31
CA PHE A 58 -1.50 6.77 13.77
C PHE A 58 -2.59 7.83 13.59
N PHE A 59 -2.83 8.68 14.59
CA PHE A 59 -3.80 9.76 14.50
C PHE A 59 -3.44 10.77 13.40
N ALA A 60 -2.19 11.22 13.36
CA ALA A 60 -1.71 12.18 12.35
C ALA A 60 -1.84 11.62 10.93
N TYR A 61 -1.55 10.33 10.74
CA TYR A 61 -1.74 9.65 9.46
C TYR A 61 -3.21 9.69 9.01
N TYR A 62 -4.14 9.25 9.87
CA TYR A 62 -5.57 9.23 9.51
C TYR A 62 -6.15 10.63 9.27
N LEU A 63 -5.72 11.60 10.07
CA LEU A 63 -6.10 13.00 9.90
C LEU A 63 -5.69 13.51 8.51
N THR A 64 -4.42 13.28 8.14
CA THR A 64 -3.87 13.69 6.85
C THR A 64 -4.59 13.01 5.68
N THR A 65 -4.87 11.70 5.79
CA THR A 65 -5.57 10.97 4.72
C THR A 65 -7.03 11.39 4.56
N THR A 66 -7.66 11.89 5.63
CA THR A 66 -9.06 12.34 5.59
C THR A 66 -9.18 13.66 4.81
N PHE A 67 -8.20 14.55 4.98
CA PHE A 67 -8.09 15.82 4.24
C PHE A 67 -7.53 15.61 2.83
N SER A 68 -8.26 14.87 2.00
CA SER A 68 -7.91 14.66 0.60
C SER A 68 -8.83 15.45 -0.35
N PRO A 69 -8.34 15.87 -1.53
CA PRO A 69 -9.17 16.44 -2.59
C PRO A 69 -10.37 15.54 -2.95
N SER A 70 -10.19 14.23 -2.89
CA SER A 70 -11.26 13.25 -3.14
C SER A 70 -12.40 13.37 -2.14
N SER A 71 -12.11 13.57 -0.85
CA SER A 71 -13.12 13.76 0.21
C SER A 71 -13.93 15.04 -0.03
N TYR A 72 -13.27 16.13 -0.40
CA TYR A 72 -13.94 17.40 -0.69
C TYR A 72 -14.84 17.34 -1.93
N ASN A 73 -14.37 16.69 -3.00
CA ASN A 73 -15.15 16.48 -4.21
C ASN A 73 -16.40 15.63 -3.95
N LEU A 74 -16.29 14.61 -3.10
CA LEU A 74 -17.43 13.79 -2.71
C LEU A 74 -18.49 14.60 -1.95
N GLY A 75 -18.06 15.43 -0.99
CA GLY A 75 -18.96 16.33 -0.27
C GLY A 75 -19.64 17.34 -1.20
N SER A 76 -18.87 17.99 -2.08
CA SER A 76 -19.39 18.94 -3.07
C SER A 76 -20.42 18.29 -3.99
N SER A 77 -20.13 17.09 -4.50
CA SER A 77 -21.04 16.35 -5.39
C SER A 77 -22.37 15.98 -4.74
N LEU A 78 -22.37 15.69 -3.43
CA LEU A 78 -23.60 15.39 -2.69
C LEU A 78 -24.48 16.63 -2.52
N VAL A 79 -23.87 17.78 -2.23
CA VAL A 79 -24.58 19.06 -2.11
C VAL A 79 -25.12 19.51 -3.48
N SER A 80 -24.33 19.37 -4.55
CA SER A 80 -24.77 19.68 -5.93
C SER A 80 -25.97 18.84 -6.39
N LYS A 81 -26.14 17.63 -5.85
CA LYS A 81 -27.31 16.77 -6.12
C LYS A 81 -28.57 17.16 -5.32
N GLY A 82 -28.53 18.27 -4.57
CA GLY A 82 -29.66 18.80 -3.80
C GLY A 82 -29.76 18.24 -2.38
N LEU A 83 -28.77 17.45 -1.92
CA LEU A 83 -28.77 16.93 -0.56
C LEU A 83 -28.37 18.03 0.42
N GLN A 84 -29.14 18.19 1.51
CA GLN A 84 -28.75 19.13 2.56
C GLN A 84 -27.42 18.68 3.18
N TRP A 85 -26.53 19.64 3.41
CA TRP A 85 -25.17 19.41 3.91
C TRP A 85 -25.13 18.56 5.20
N TRP A 86 -26.13 18.71 6.07
CA TRP A 86 -26.21 18.00 7.34
C TRP A 86 -26.54 16.51 7.19
N HIS A 87 -27.33 16.11 6.19
CA HIS A 87 -27.59 14.68 5.90
C HIS A 87 -26.30 13.98 5.46
N GLY A 88 -25.53 14.63 4.60
CA GLY A 88 -24.22 14.13 4.16
C GLY A 88 -23.24 13.99 5.33
N MET A 89 -23.23 14.95 6.25
CA MET A 89 -22.39 14.91 7.45
C MET A 89 -22.74 13.74 8.37
N ILE A 90 -24.03 13.53 8.66
CA ILE A 90 -24.48 12.42 9.51
C ILE A 90 -24.13 11.07 8.86
N ALA A 91 -24.39 10.93 7.55
CA ALA A 91 -24.04 9.72 6.81
C ALA A 91 -22.52 9.44 6.82
N ALA A 92 -21.70 10.48 6.70
CA ALA A 92 -20.24 10.37 6.75
C ALA A 92 -19.73 9.94 8.13
N VAL A 93 -20.34 10.44 9.23
CA VAL A 93 -20.01 10.03 10.60
C VAL A 93 -20.36 8.56 10.82
N ILE A 94 -21.59 8.15 10.44
CA ILE A 94 -22.03 6.76 10.57
C ILE A 94 -21.12 5.83 9.76
N GLY A 95 -20.85 6.19 8.50
CA GLY A 95 -19.95 5.43 7.63
C GLY A 95 -18.54 5.30 8.21
N SER A 96 -18.00 6.38 8.78
CA SER A 96 -16.67 6.38 9.42
C SER A 96 -16.61 5.46 10.65
N ILE A 97 -17.68 5.38 11.44
CA ILE A 97 -17.75 4.46 12.59
C ILE A 97 -17.70 3.00 12.13
N PHE A 98 -18.53 2.63 11.16
CA PHE A 98 -18.52 1.27 10.60
C PHE A 98 -17.17 0.92 9.96
N LEU A 99 -16.60 1.86 9.20
CA LEU A 99 -15.29 1.70 8.60
C LEU A 99 -14.21 1.46 9.68
N SER A 100 -14.22 2.23 10.75
CA SER A 100 -13.28 2.10 11.86
C SER A 100 -13.32 0.69 12.48
N ILE A 101 -14.52 0.15 12.72
CA ILE A 101 -14.69 -1.21 13.26
C ILE A 101 -14.04 -2.24 12.34
N VAL A 102 -14.34 -2.18 11.02
CA VAL A 102 -13.79 -3.11 10.03
C VAL A 102 -12.27 -3.00 9.94
N VAL A 103 -11.74 -1.78 9.94
CA VAL A 103 -10.30 -1.52 9.88
C VAL A 103 -9.59 -2.07 11.11
N VAL A 104 -10.12 -1.84 12.32
CA VAL A 104 -9.55 -2.37 13.56
C VAL A 104 -9.52 -3.90 13.53
N LEU A 105 -10.62 -4.55 13.14
CA LEU A 105 -10.69 -6.00 13.06
C LEU A 105 -9.66 -6.57 12.07
N ASN A 106 -9.51 -5.97 10.88
CA ASN A 106 -8.53 -6.39 9.89
C ASN A 106 -7.08 -6.13 10.36
N SER A 107 -6.85 -5.02 11.07
CA SER A 107 -5.50 -4.60 11.48
C SER A 107 -4.94 -5.41 12.63
N ARG A 108 -5.78 -6.04 13.46
CA ARG A 108 -5.34 -6.81 14.65
C ARG A 108 -4.35 -7.93 14.31
N GLY A 109 -4.58 -8.66 13.21
CA GLY A 109 -3.70 -9.73 12.78
C GLY A 109 -2.32 -9.21 12.39
N ALA A 110 -2.29 -8.26 11.44
CA ALA A 110 -1.04 -7.65 10.98
C ALA A 110 -0.28 -6.93 12.10
N ALA A 111 -0.98 -6.25 13.01
CA ALA A 111 -0.38 -5.53 14.14
C ALA A 111 0.18 -6.45 15.23
N LYS A 112 -0.39 -7.65 15.46
CA LYS A 112 0.16 -8.61 16.44
C LYS A 112 1.41 -9.28 15.90
N TYR A 113 1.37 -9.74 14.66
CA TYR A 113 2.49 -10.48 14.04
C TYR A 113 3.53 -9.59 13.38
N HIS A 114 3.25 -8.28 13.24
CA HIS A 114 4.15 -7.29 12.65
C HIS A 114 4.60 -7.68 11.23
N VAL A 115 3.64 -8.20 10.46
CA VAL A 115 3.85 -8.69 9.08
C VAL A 115 3.10 -7.82 8.07
N GLY A 116 3.69 -7.66 6.89
CA GLY A 116 3.05 -6.94 5.79
C GLY A 116 1.86 -7.70 5.17
N PHE A 117 1.00 -6.95 4.47
CA PHE A 117 -0.16 -7.51 3.75
C PHE A 117 0.18 -8.71 2.85
N PRO A 118 1.27 -8.72 2.05
CA PRO A 118 1.63 -9.85 1.20
C PRO A 118 1.89 -11.16 1.95
N VAL A 119 2.37 -11.08 3.20
CA VAL A 119 2.61 -12.23 4.06
C VAL A 119 1.31 -12.65 4.75
N TYR A 120 0.53 -11.68 5.21
CA TYR A 120 -0.76 -11.93 5.86
C TYR A 120 -1.75 -12.65 4.93
N THR A 121 -1.82 -12.27 3.65
CA THR A 121 -2.71 -12.95 2.68
C THR A 121 -2.25 -14.37 2.32
N ARG A 122 -0.94 -14.68 2.43
CA ARG A 122 -0.42 -16.06 2.23
C ARG A 122 -0.92 -17.01 3.31
N ALA A 123 -1.11 -16.53 4.53
CA ALA A 123 -1.61 -17.35 5.64
C ALA A 123 -3.04 -17.86 5.40
N SER A 124 -3.88 -17.10 4.69
CA SER A 124 -5.27 -17.50 4.38
C SER A 124 -5.44 -18.15 3.01
N SER A 125 -4.70 -17.69 2.00
CA SER A 125 -4.95 -18.02 0.58
C SER A 125 -3.88 -18.91 -0.05
N GLY A 126 -2.86 -19.29 0.72
CA GLY A 126 -1.68 -19.98 0.22
C GLY A 126 -0.79 -19.12 -0.68
N ILE A 127 0.32 -19.69 -1.15
CA ILE A 127 1.33 -18.97 -1.95
C ILE A 127 0.80 -18.63 -3.36
N GLY A 128 0.03 -19.52 -3.97
CA GLY A 128 -0.56 -19.31 -5.29
C GLY A 128 -1.67 -18.26 -5.27
N GLY A 129 -2.64 -18.42 -4.37
CA GLY A 129 -3.79 -17.51 -4.25
C GLY A 129 -3.42 -16.10 -3.82
N ALA A 130 -2.42 -15.95 -2.93
CA ALA A 130 -1.94 -14.65 -2.49
C ALA A 130 -1.46 -13.75 -3.64
N LYS A 131 -0.90 -14.30 -4.72
CA LYS A 131 -0.43 -13.51 -5.86
C LYS A 131 -1.58 -12.73 -6.52
N LEU A 132 -2.76 -13.32 -6.62
CA LEU A 132 -3.95 -12.65 -7.16
C LEU A 132 -4.39 -11.49 -6.26
N PHE A 133 -4.49 -11.72 -4.95
CA PHE A 133 -4.88 -10.68 -3.99
C PHE A 133 -3.87 -9.53 -3.94
N ILE A 134 -2.58 -9.84 -4.00
CA ILE A 134 -1.52 -8.84 -4.07
C ILE A 134 -1.65 -8.02 -5.35
N PHE A 135 -1.87 -8.67 -6.51
CA PHE A 135 -2.04 -7.98 -7.79
C PHE A 135 -3.25 -7.04 -7.77
N VAL A 136 -4.42 -7.54 -7.37
CA VAL A 136 -5.64 -6.72 -7.28
C VAL A 136 -5.43 -5.52 -6.35
N ARG A 137 -4.82 -5.74 -5.18
CA ARG A 137 -4.54 -4.68 -4.22
C ARG A 137 -3.58 -3.63 -4.78
N ALA A 138 -2.55 -4.08 -5.51
CA ALA A 138 -1.58 -3.21 -6.18
C ALA A 138 -2.25 -2.37 -7.27
N SER A 139 -3.10 -2.96 -8.12
CA SER A 139 -3.82 -2.22 -9.16
C SER A 139 -4.68 -1.10 -8.57
N VAL A 140 -5.43 -1.38 -7.50
CA VAL A 140 -6.24 -0.36 -6.81
C VAL A 140 -5.37 0.75 -6.23
N ALA A 141 -4.22 0.39 -5.64
CA ALA A 141 -3.27 1.37 -5.09
C ALA A 141 -2.69 2.27 -6.19
N THR A 142 -2.33 1.72 -7.34
CA THR A 142 -1.81 2.49 -8.49
C THR A 142 -2.85 3.46 -9.04
N ILE A 143 -4.10 3.01 -9.21
CA ILE A 143 -5.20 3.88 -9.67
C ILE A 143 -5.42 5.01 -8.66
N TYR A 144 -5.48 4.69 -7.37
CA TYR A 144 -5.67 5.69 -6.32
C TYR A 144 -4.52 6.70 -6.30
N PHE A 145 -3.27 6.23 -6.38
CA PHE A 145 -2.10 7.11 -6.46
C PHE A 145 -2.15 8.02 -7.68
N ALA A 146 -2.48 7.48 -8.87
CA ALA A 146 -2.60 8.27 -10.09
C ALA A 146 -3.66 9.38 -9.97
N VAL A 147 -4.81 9.08 -9.35
CA VAL A 147 -5.86 10.08 -9.09
C VAL A 147 -5.37 11.15 -8.13
N GLN A 148 -4.69 10.77 -7.04
CA GLN A 148 -4.16 11.75 -6.09
C GLN A 148 -3.05 12.62 -6.70
N SER A 149 -2.19 12.05 -7.55
CA SER A 149 -1.16 12.80 -8.30
C SER A 149 -1.73 13.71 -9.37
N TYR A 150 -2.96 13.49 -9.85
CA TYR A 150 -3.64 14.41 -10.75
C TYR A 150 -4.19 15.65 -10.00
N TYR A 151 -4.64 15.45 -8.75
CA TYR A 151 -5.18 16.54 -7.93
C TYR A 151 -4.11 17.35 -7.17
N GLY A 152 -2.92 16.78 -6.96
CA GLY A 152 -1.78 17.43 -6.31
C GLY A 152 -0.88 18.17 -7.29
#